data_AF-A0A9X1ATK0-F1
#
_entry.id   AF-A0A9X1ATK0-F1
#
_cell.length_a   1.000
_cell.length_b   1.000
_cell.length_c   1.000
_cell.angle_alpha   90.00
_cell.angle_beta   90.00
_cell.angle_gamma   90.00
#
_symmetry.space_group_name_H-M   'P 1'
#
loop_
_entity.id
_entity.type
_entity.pdbx_description
1 polymer ?
#
loop_
_entity_poly.entity_id
_entity_poly.type
_entity_poly.pdbx_seq_one_letter_code
_entity_poly.pdbx_strand_id
1 'polypeptide(L)'
;MLRQRSVLLFLLIVNILGTIYGFIWYGNQLKETSPIFWPFVPDSPMASLFFVFVLIAFLAKRNWGLIEALAIVTLIKYGIWAVVVNGIMIYVKGPIGLMGYMLMLSHFAMAVQGFLYAPFYRIKKWHFIVAAVWTLHNDAIDYLFWQMPRYGIMHLFVEEIGYFTFWLSIAVLCITYYCCLREQRKQFSL
;
A
#
# COMPACT_ATOMS: atom_id res chain seq x y z
N MET A 1 5.21 -4.14 -22.95
CA MET A 1 4.57 -5.22 -22.17
C MET A 1 3.61 -4.68 -21.10
N LEU A 2 4.07 -3.91 -20.10
CA LEU A 2 3.23 -3.43 -18.97
C LEU A 2 2.00 -2.58 -19.34
N ARG A 3 2.01 -1.90 -20.50
CA ARG A 3 0.88 -1.12 -21.03
C ARG A 3 -0.14 -1.98 -21.81
N GLN A 4 0.21 -3.21 -22.17
CA GLN A 4 -0.70 -4.03 -22.97
C GLN A 4 -2.05 -4.13 -22.26
N ARG A 5 -3.13 -3.89 -23.01
CA ARG A 5 -4.49 -3.82 -22.45
C ARG A 5 -4.84 -5.09 -21.67
N SER A 6 -4.39 -6.25 -22.15
CA SER A 6 -4.52 -7.54 -21.45
C SER A 6 -3.84 -7.55 -20.08
N VAL A 7 -2.61 -7.03 -19.97
CA VAL A 7 -1.87 -6.93 -18.70
C VAL A 7 -2.58 -5.98 -17.74
N LEU A 8 -3.02 -4.82 -18.21
CA LEU A 8 -3.75 -3.85 -17.38
C LEU A 8 -5.09 -4.42 -16.89
N LEU A 9 -5.83 -5.12 -17.75
CA LEU A 9 -7.09 -5.78 -17.38
C LEU A 9 -6.86 -6.92 -16.38
N PHE A 10 -5.83 -7.74 -16.59
CA PHE A 10 -5.47 -8.79 -15.65
C PHE A 10 -5.15 -8.23 -14.26
N LEU A 11 -4.27 -7.23 -14.19
CA LEU A 11 -3.92 -6.57 -12.94
C LEU A 11 -5.14 -5.89 -12.30
N LEU A 12 -6.03 -5.32 -13.09
CA LEU A 12 -7.25 -4.69 -12.61
C LEU A 12 -8.14 -5.72 -11.92
N ILE A 13 -8.41 -6.85 -12.55
CA ILE A 13 -9.25 -7.92 -11.99
C ILE A 13 -8.62 -8.45 -10.69
N VAL A 14 -7.33 -8.78 -10.70
CA VAL A 14 -6.64 -9.32 -9.52
C VAL A 14 -6.66 -8.32 -8.36
N ASN A 15 -6.40 -7.04 -8.62
CA ASN A 15 -6.43 -6.02 -7.58
C ASN A 15 -7.86 -5.72 -7.09
N ILE A 16 -8.89 -5.80 -7.93
CA ILE A 16 -10.30 -5.69 -7.48
C ILE A 16 -10.62 -6.82 -6.51
N LEU A 17 -10.30 -8.08 -6.88
CA LEU A 17 -10.55 -9.24 -6.02
C LEU A 17 -9.76 -9.14 -4.71
N GLY A 18 -8.48 -8.76 -4.78
CA GLY A 18 -7.65 -8.52 -3.60
C GLY A 18 -8.19 -7.42 -2.69
N THR A 19 -8.67 -6.31 -3.28
CA THR A 19 -9.28 -5.19 -2.56
C THR A 19 -10.54 -5.66 -1.81
N ILE A 20 -11.46 -6.34 -2.51
CA ILE A 20 -12.71 -6.84 -1.91
C ILE A 20 -12.39 -7.82 -0.77
N TYR A 21 -11.51 -8.80 -1.01
CA TYR A 21 -11.09 -9.75 0.01
C TYR A 21 -10.47 -9.05 1.22
N GLY A 22 -9.63 -8.05 0.98
CA GLY A 22 -9.02 -7.24 2.02
C GLY A 22 -10.06 -6.50 2.87
N PHE A 23 -11.05 -5.84 2.26
CA PHE A 23 -12.13 -5.19 3.02
C PHE A 23 -12.96 -6.19 3.84
N ILE A 24 -13.21 -7.39 3.31
CA ILE A 24 -13.86 -8.47 4.07
C ILE A 24 -13.02 -8.87 5.28
N TRP A 25 -11.70 -8.98 5.12
CA TRP A 25 -10.77 -9.31 6.20
C TRP A 25 -10.80 -8.28 7.34
N TYR A 26 -10.84 -6.98 7.02
CA TYR A 26 -10.98 -5.91 8.01
C TYR A 26 -12.39 -5.76 8.59
N GLY A 27 -13.39 -6.49 8.06
CA GLY A 27 -14.81 -6.28 8.39
C GLY A 27 -15.13 -6.38 9.88
N ASN A 28 -14.48 -7.28 10.63
CA ASN A 28 -14.70 -7.37 12.08
C ASN A 28 -14.05 -6.20 12.83
N GLN A 29 -12.85 -5.78 12.44
CA GLN A 29 -12.19 -4.61 13.02
C GLN A 29 -13.01 -3.33 12.79
N LEU A 30 -13.51 -3.13 11.57
CA LEU A 30 -14.31 -1.95 11.22
C LEU A 30 -15.62 -1.83 12.00
N LYS A 31 -16.24 -2.95 12.41
CA LYS A 31 -17.46 -2.93 13.25
C LYS A 31 -17.21 -2.33 14.64
N GLU A 32 -15.98 -2.45 15.13
CA GLU A 32 -15.57 -1.98 16.46
C GLU A 32 -14.81 -0.64 16.39
N THR A 33 -14.43 -0.21 15.19
CA THR A 33 -13.71 1.03 14.94
C THR A 33 -14.70 2.17 14.65
N SER A 34 -14.47 3.32 15.29
CA SER A 34 -15.23 4.55 15.00
C SER A 34 -15.16 4.92 13.50
N PRO A 35 -16.28 5.29 12.86
CA PRO A 35 -16.33 5.62 11.42
C PRO A 35 -15.32 6.67 10.95
N ILE A 36 -14.87 7.57 11.84
CA ILE A 36 -13.86 8.57 11.49
C ILE A 36 -12.50 7.95 11.10
N PHE A 37 -12.18 6.76 11.60
CA PHE A 37 -10.94 6.05 11.27
C PHE A 37 -11.07 5.10 10.08
N TRP A 38 -12.28 4.83 9.59
CA TRP A 38 -12.52 3.89 8.48
C TRP A 38 -11.70 4.16 7.21
N PRO A 39 -11.39 5.41 6.82
CA PRO A 39 -10.54 5.65 5.66
C PRO A 39 -9.08 5.20 5.86
N PHE A 40 -8.64 5.02 7.10
CA PHE A 40 -7.23 4.76 7.45
C PHE A 40 -7.00 3.34 7.97
N VAL A 41 -8.03 2.64 8.44
CA VAL A 41 -7.88 1.29 9.02
C VAL A 41 -7.64 0.19 7.98
N PRO A 42 -8.31 0.17 6.81
CA PRO A 42 -8.09 -0.86 5.80
C PRO A 42 -6.83 -0.57 4.99
N ASP A 43 -5.65 -0.74 5.60
CA ASP A 43 -4.32 -0.44 5.04
C ASP A 43 -4.10 -0.92 3.58
N SER A 44 -3.74 -2.19 3.40
CA SER A 44 -3.50 -2.76 2.07
C SER A 44 -4.74 -2.78 1.16
N PRO A 45 -6.00 -2.94 1.65
CA PRO A 45 -7.19 -2.75 0.83
C PRO A 45 -7.31 -1.35 0.22
N MET A 46 -7.00 -0.28 0.97
CA MET A 46 -7.00 1.09 0.45
C MET A 46 -5.89 1.27 -0.58
N ALA A 47 -4.71 0.69 -0.36
CA ALA A 47 -3.61 0.74 -1.31
C ALA A 47 -3.94 0.08 -2.65
N SER A 48 -4.52 -1.11 -2.62
CA SER A 48 -4.96 -1.81 -3.82
C SER A 48 -6.12 -1.09 -4.50
N LEU A 49 -7.03 -0.46 -3.75
CA LEU A 49 -8.11 0.35 -4.30
C LEU A 49 -7.58 1.58 -5.05
N PHE A 50 -6.60 2.31 -4.50
CA PHE A 50 -5.97 3.41 -5.23
C PHE A 50 -5.32 2.90 -6.52
N PHE A 51 -4.68 1.74 -6.49
CA PHE A 51 -4.09 1.17 -7.69
C PHE A 51 -5.13 0.69 -8.71
N VAL A 52 -6.28 0.18 -8.28
CA VAL A 52 -7.43 -0.11 -9.16
C VAL A 52 -7.84 1.15 -9.92
N PHE A 53 -7.95 2.29 -9.24
CA PHE A 53 -8.26 3.56 -9.90
C PHE A 53 -7.16 4.03 -10.86
N VAL A 54 -5.88 3.82 -10.51
CA VAL A 54 -4.76 4.05 -11.44
C VAL A 54 -4.90 3.21 -12.70
N LEU A 55 -5.20 1.92 -12.58
CA LEU A 55 -5.34 1.02 -13.72
C LEU A 55 -6.54 1.40 -14.61
N ILE A 56 -7.65 1.81 -14.01
CA ILE A 56 -8.81 2.36 -14.72
C ILE A 56 -8.42 3.62 -15.50
N ALA A 57 -7.70 4.55 -14.86
CA ALA A 57 -7.22 5.76 -15.51
C ALA A 57 -6.29 5.43 -16.70
N PHE A 58 -5.38 4.47 -16.53
CA PHE A 58 -4.47 4.03 -17.59
C PHE A 58 -5.20 3.38 -18.77
N LEU A 59 -6.20 2.55 -18.50
CA LEU A 59 -7.07 1.98 -19.53
C LEU A 59 -7.85 3.07 -20.30
N ALA A 60 -8.22 4.15 -19.62
CA ALA A 60 -8.80 5.35 -20.22
C ALA A 60 -7.75 6.31 -20.84
N LYS A 61 -6.47 5.93 -20.87
CA LYS A 61 -5.33 6.74 -21.34
C LYS A 61 -5.21 8.09 -20.63
N ARG A 62 -5.51 8.11 -19.33
CA ARG A 62 -5.44 9.30 -18.46
C ARG A 62 -4.52 9.03 -17.28
N ASN A 63 -4.02 10.11 -16.69
CA ASN A 63 -3.26 10.09 -15.45
C ASN A 63 -4.03 10.83 -14.35
N TRP A 64 -4.14 10.21 -13.18
CA TRP A 64 -4.76 10.81 -12.00
C TRP A 64 -3.69 11.00 -10.93
N GLY A 65 -2.90 12.06 -11.05
CA GLY A 65 -1.65 12.22 -10.31
C GLY A 65 -1.77 12.17 -8.79
N LEU A 66 -2.90 12.57 -8.19
CA LEU A 66 -3.13 12.41 -6.75
C LEU A 66 -3.30 10.94 -6.36
N ILE A 67 -4.14 10.21 -7.11
CA ILE A 67 -4.39 8.79 -6.88
C ILE A 67 -3.13 7.96 -7.16
N GLU A 68 -2.34 8.34 -8.16
CA GLU A 68 -1.03 7.73 -8.44
C GLU A 68 -0.05 7.92 -7.28
N ALA A 69 -0.04 9.12 -6.66
CA ALA A 69 0.82 9.39 -5.50
C ALA A 69 0.39 8.57 -4.28
N LEU A 70 -0.92 8.47 -4.02
CA LEU A 70 -1.43 7.61 -2.96
C LEU A 70 -1.09 6.15 -3.23
N ALA A 71 -1.38 5.65 -4.44
CA ALA A 71 -1.15 4.26 -4.83
C ALA A 71 0.32 3.85 -4.67
N ILE A 72 1.29 4.59 -5.21
CA ILE A 72 2.70 4.20 -5.11
C ILE A 72 3.19 4.15 -3.67
N VAL A 73 2.86 5.18 -2.87
CA VAL A 73 3.31 5.27 -1.48
C VAL A 73 2.71 4.11 -0.68
N THR A 74 1.40 3.90 -0.77
CA THR A 74 0.74 2.87 0.04
C THR A 74 1.05 1.45 -0.44
N LEU A 75 1.14 1.19 -1.76
CA LEU A 75 1.50 -0.13 -2.28
C LEU A 75 2.89 -0.57 -1.82
N ILE A 76 3.88 0.31 -1.91
CA ILE A 76 5.24 0.00 -1.50
C ILE A 76 5.31 -0.12 0.02
N LYS A 77 4.71 0.82 0.78
CA LYS A 77 4.69 0.78 2.25
C LYS A 77 4.09 -0.52 2.76
N TYR A 78 2.82 -0.79 2.49
CA TYR A 78 2.14 -1.97 3.05
C TYR A 78 2.63 -3.27 2.43
N GLY A 79 3.08 -3.22 1.17
CA GLY A 79 3.72 -4.35 0.50
C GLY A 79 4.98 -4.82 1.22
N ILE A 80 5.91 -3.90 1.50
CA ILE A 80 7.15 -4.19 2.24
C ILE A 80 6.85 -4.48 3.70
N TRP A 81 6.00 -3.69 4.34
CA TRP A 81 5.63 -3.84 5.75
C TRP A 81 5.14 -5.26 6.04
N ALA A 82 4.18 -5.76 5.25
CA ALA A 82 3.62 -7.08 5.48
C ALA A 82 4.66 -8.19 5.29
N VAL A 83 5.57 -8.07 4.33
CA VAL A 83 6.65 -9.04 4.12
C VAL A 83 7.62 -9.04 5.31
N VAL A 84 8.05 -7.85 5.76
CA VAL A 84 9.03 -7.73 6.85
C VAL A 84 8.42 -8.18 8.18
N VAL A 85 7.23 -7.69 8.53
CA VAL A 85 6.60 -8.02 9.82
C VAL A 85 6.27 -9.51 9.88
N ASN A 86 5.68 -10.10 8.83
CA ASN A 86 5.45 -11.54 8.82
C ASN A 86 6.75 -12.36 8.84
N GLY A 87 7.80 -11.90 8.15
CA GLY A 87 9.12 -12.53 8.20
C GLY A 87 9.72 -12.55 9.61
N ILE A 88 9.61 -11.44 10.35
CA ILE A 88 10.02 -11.35 11.75
C ILE A 88 9.15 -12.27 12.61
N MET A 89 7.82 -12.31 12.41
CA MET A 89 6.93 -13.19 13.15
C MET A 89 7.27 -14.67 12.95
N ILE A 90 7.66 -15.06 11.72
CA ILE A 90 8.16 -16.42 11.44
C ILE A 90 9.42 -16.70 12.27
N TYR A 91 10.35 -15.76 12.34
CA TYR A 91 11.58 -15.92 13.12
C TYR A 91 11.29 -16.06 14.63
N VAL A 92 10.37 -15.27 15.16
CA VAL A 92 10.05 -15.24 16.60
C VAL A 92 9.20 -16.42 17.06
N LYS A 93 8.21 -16.85 16.25
CA LYS A 93 7.20 -17.86 16.67
C LYS A 93 7.14 -19.11 15.81
N GLY A 94 7.91 -19.17 14.73
CA GLY A 94 7.80 -20.24 13.74
C GLY A 94 6.66 -20.00 12.73
N PRO A 95 6.23 -21.02 11.98
CA PRO A 95 5.37 -20.86 10.81
C PRO A 95 4.04 -20.13 11.09
N ILE A 96 3.71 -19.16 10.24
CA ILE A 96 2.52 -18.27 10.35
C ILE A 96 1.27 -18.80 9.62
N GLY A 97 1.29 -20.07 9.23
CA GLY A 97 0.22 -20.74 8.48
C GLY A 97 0.06 -20.24 7.04
N LEU A 98 -0.81 -20.92 6.28
CA LEU A 98 -1.02 -20.65 4.85
C LEU A 98 -1.46 -19.20 4.58
N MET A 99 -2.31 -18.65 5.45
CA MET A 99 -2.77 -17.27 5.35
C MET A 99 -1.61 -16.28 5.43
N GLY A 100 -0.69 -16.45 6.39
CA GLY A 100 0.46 -15.56 6.55
C GLY A 100 1.39 -15.59 5.33
N TYR A 101 1.66 -16.78 4.77
CA TYR A 101 2.45 -16.90 3.54
C TYR A 101 1.75 -16.30 2.31
N MET A 102 0.44 -16.49 2.19
CA MET A 102 -0.35 -15.84 1.14
C MET A 102 -0.31 -14.31 1.27
N LEU A 103 -0.42 -13.78 2.49
CA LEU A 103 -0.27 -12.35 2.76
C LEU A 103 1.11 -11.86 2.34
N MET A 104 2.20 -12.53 2.74
CA MET A 104 3.56 -12.17 2.32
C MET A 104 3.71 -12.12 0.79
N LEU A 105 3.28 -13.17 0.09
CA LEU A 105 3.43 -13.25 -1.37
C LEU A 105 2.59 -12.18 -2.10
N SER A 106 1.33 -12.01 -1.71
CA SER A 106 0.43 -11.01 -2.31
C SER A 106 0.91 -9.59 -2.06
N HIS A 107 1.41 -9.29 -0.86
CA HIS A 107 1.93 -7.96 -0.51
C HIS A 107 3.28 -7.68 -1.17
N PHE A 108 4.14 -8.69 -1.33
CA PHE A 108 5.33 -8.55 -2.16
C PHE A 108 4.97 -8.15 -3.60
N ALA A 109 3.95 -8.80 -4.19
CA ALA A 109 3.47 -8.44 -5.52
C ALA A 109 2.93 -7.00 -5.57
N MET A 110 2.26 -6.51 -4.52
CA MET A 110 1.82 -5.10 -4.40
C MET A 110 3.01 -4.14 -4.42
N ALA A 111 4.06 -4.40 -3.64
CA ALA A 111 5.26 -3.57 -3.65
C ALA A 111 5.90 -3.50 -5.05
N VAL A 112 6.01 -4.66 -5.72
CA VAL A 112 6.51 -4.75 -7.09
C VAL A 112 5.65 -3.94 -8.07
N GLN A 113 4.32 -4.00 -7.97
CA GLN A 113 3.43 -3.19 -8.81
C GLN A 113 3.68 -1.68 -8.64
N GLY A 114 3.86 -1.22 -7.41
CA GLY A 114 4.19 0.19 -7.12
C GLY A 114 5.45 0.68 -7.84
N PHE A 115 6.51 -0.13 -7.83
CA PHE A 115 7.75 0.19 -8.56
C PHE A 115 7.60 0.11 -10.09
N LEU A 116 6.95 -0.95 -10.60
CA LEU A 116 6.85 -1.19 -12.04
C LEU A 116 6.10 -0.07 -12.77
N TYR A 117 5.09 0.51 -12.14
CA TYR A 117 4.27 1.56 -12.75
C TYR A 117 4.75 2.99 -12.48
N ALA A 118 5.73 3.18 -11.60
CA ALA A 118 6.30 4.49 -11.26
C ALA A 118 6.68 5.37 -12.48
N PRO A 119 7.29 4.83 -13.58
CA PRO A 119 7.64 5.63 -14.75
C PRO A 119 6.43 6.18 -15.54
N PHE A 120 5.24 5.63 -15.36
CA PHE A 120 4.02 6.04 -16.07
C PHE A 120 3.25 7.14 -15.32
N TYR A 121 3.56 7.36 -14.04
CA TYR A 121 2.87 8.36 -13.22
C TYR A 121 3.15 9.80 -13.65
N ARG A 122 2.24 10.70 -13.31
CA ARG A 122 2.25 12.16 -13.52
C ARG A 122 1.94 12.86 -12.19
N ILE A 123 2.72 12.51 -11.18
CA ILE A 123 2.66 13.09 -9.85
C ILE A 123 3.24 14.53 -9.87
N LYS A 124 2.53 15.45 -9.21
CA LYS A 124 2.95 16.84 -8.98
C LYS A 124 3.34 16.99 -7.51
N LYS A 125 4.09 18.05 -7.17
CA LYS A 125 4.54 18.31 -5.78
C LYS A 125 3.40 18.29 -4.78
N TRP A 126 2.25 18.91 -5.10
CA TRP A 126 1.10 18.93 -4.19
C TRP A 126 0.45 17.54 -4.00
N HIS A 127 0.41 16.69 -5.04
CA HIS A 127 -0.06 15.30 -4.92
C HIS A 127 0.81 14.52 -3.93
N PHE A 128 2.13 14.69 -4.04
CA PHE A 128 3.09 14.06 -3.14
C PHE A 128 2.94 14.55 -1.69
N ILE A 129 2.74 15.84 -1.48
CA ILE A 129 2.51 16.40 -0.14
C ILE A 129 1.24 15.80 0.48
N VAL A 130 0.14 15.70 -0.27
CA VAL A 130 -1.10 15.08 0.23
C VAL A 130 -0.87 13.61 0.58
N ALA A 131 -0.18 12.85 -0.28
CA ALA A 131 0.15 11.45 0.01
C ALA A 131 1.06 11.31 1.25
N ALA A 132 2.04 12.19 1.42
CA ALA A 132 2.91 12.21 2.59
C ALA A 132 2.13 12.47 3.89
N VAL A 133 1.27 13.49 3.89
CA VAL A 133 0.41 13.79 5.05
C VAL A 133 -0.52 12.63 5.34
N TRP A 134 -1.17 12.05 4.32
CA TRP A 134 -2.04 10.89 4.46
C TRP A 134 -1.30 9.71 5.11
N THR A 135 -0.11 9.36 4.60
CA THR A 135 0.65 8.19 5.06
C THR A 135 1.18 8.35 6.48
N LEU A 136 1.70 9.53 6.84
CA LEU A 136 2.19 9.80 8.19
C LEU A 136 1.04 9.95 9.20
N HIS A 137 -0.11 10.48 8.76
CA HIS A 137 -1.31 10.53 9.59
C HIS A 137 -1.88 9.14 9.85
N ASN A 138 -1.86 8.25 8.85
CA ASN A 138 -2.21 6.85 9.03
C ASN A 138 -1.28 6.16 10.05
N ASP A 139 0.05 6.39 10.03
CA ASP A 139 0.95 5.88 11.08
C ASP A 139 0.53 6.33 12.48
N ALA A 140 0.18 7.61 12.63
CA ALA A 140 -0.31 8.13 13.91
C ALA A 140 -1.62 7.43 14.34
N ILE A 141 -2.56 7.22 13.42
CA ILE A 141 -3.82 6.51 13.70
C ILE A 141 -3.55 5.06 14.14
N ASP A 142 -2.66 4.36 13.43
CA ASP A 142 -2.40 2.95 13.69
C ASP A 142 -1.80 2.72 15.08
N TYR A 143 -0.79 3.51 15.45
CA TYR A 143 0.02 3.25 16.63
C TYR A 143 -0.30 4.15 17.83
N LEU A 144 -0.80 5.37 17.64
CA LEU A 144 -1.23 6.23 18.76
C LEU A 144 -2.71 6.00 19.13
N PHE A 145 -3.55 5.62 18.17
CA PHE A 145 -4.98 5.35 18.39
C PHE A 145 -5.34 3.86 18.30
N TRP A 146 -4.33 2.98 18.28
CA TRP A 146 -4.47 1.52 18.32
C TRP A 146 -5.37 0.95 17.21
N GLN A 147 -5.27 1.54 16.02
CA GLN A 147 -6.03 1.10 14.84
C GLN A 147 -5.25 0.22 13.87
N MET A 148 -4.00 -0.14 14.20
CA MET A 148 -3.19 -1.06 13.38
C MET A 148 -3.90 -2.40 13.11
N PRO A 149 -3.48 -3.17 12.09
CA PRO A 149 -4.08 -4.44 11.75
C PRO A 149 -4.03 -5.46 12.89
N ARG A 150 -5.18 -6.05 13.23
CA ARG A 150 -5.28 -7.04 14.31
C ARG A 150 -4.99 -8.44 13.78
N TYR A 151 -3.71 -8.83 13.77
CA TYR A 151 -3.31 -10.15 13.30
C TYR A 151 -2.21 -10.78 14.14
N GLY A 152 -2.36 -12.09 14.38
CA GLY A 152 -1.44 -12.90 15.18
C GLY A 152 -1.15 -12.24 16.54
N ILE A 153 0.14 -12.05 16.80
CA ILE A 153 0.67 -11.60 18.08
C ILE A 153 1.36 -10.24 17.98
N MET A 154 1.08 -9.49 16.91
CA MET A 154 1.69 -8.17 16.66
C MET A 154 1.38 -7.16 17.77
N HIS A 155 0.27 -7.34 18.49
CA HIS A 155 -0.10 -6.54 19.66
C HIS A 155 0.91 -6.61 20.83
N LEU A 156 1.84 -7.58 20.81
CA LEU A 156 2.92 -7.67 21.79
C LEU A 156 4.16 -6.83 21.42
N PHE A 157 4.22 -6.30 20.20
CA PHE A 157 5.39 -5.61 19.61
C PHE A 157 5.02 -4.27 18.98
N VAL A 158 4.01 -3.59 19.54
CA VAL A 158 3.40 -2.39 18.93
C VAL A 158 4.39 -1.25 18.78
N GLU A 159 5.25 -1.07 19.77
CA GLU A 159 6.23 0.02 19.79
C GLU A 159 7.31 -0.20 18.71
N GLU A 160 7.83 -1.43 18.61
CA GLU A 160 8.85 -1.79 17.62
C GLU A 160 8.29 -1.75 16.19
N ILE A 161 7.08 -2.29 16.00
CA ILE A 161 6.39 -2.25 14.71
C ILE A 161 6.07 -0.80 14.34
N GLY A 162 5.61 0.02 15.28
CA GLY A 162 5.32 1.44 15.05
C GLY A 162 6.57 2.24 14.65
N TYR A 163 7.67 2.05 15.37
CA TYR A 163 8.94 2.70 15.05
C TYR A 163 9.48 2.28 13.68
N PHE A 164 9.42 0.98 13.36
CA PHE A 164 9.75 0.48 12.02
C PHE A 164 8.85 1.10 10.94
N THR A 165 7.54 1.18 11.20
CA THR A 165 6.56 1.66 10.23
C THR A 165 6.78 3.14 9.90
N PHE A 166 7.06 3.97 10.90
CA PHE A 166 7.39 5.38 10.69
C PHE A 166 8.60 5.55 9.74
N TRP A 167 9.71 4.86 10.03
CA TRP A 167 10.91 4.96 9.19
C TRP A 167 10.70 4.35 7.80
N LEU A 168 9.89 3.30 7.70
CA LEU A 168 9.47 2.76 6.40
C LEU A 168 8.67 3.80 5.61
N SER A 169 7.72 4.52 6.23
CA SER A 169 6.98 5.60 5.58
C SER A 169 7.92 6.68 5.05
N ILE A 170 8.90 7.13 5.83
CA ILE A 170 9.91 8.10 5.39
C ILE A 170 10.70 7.56 4.20
N ALA A 171 11.20 6.32 4.27
CA ALA A 171 11.95 5.70 3.19
C ALA A 171 11.13 5.60 1.89
N VAL A 172 9.86 5.20 1.98
CA VAL A 172 8.95 5.09 0.83
C VAL A 172 8.63 6.45 0.22
N LEU A 173 8.50 7.50 1.04
CA LEU A 173 8.35 8.86 0.53
C LEU A 173 9.60 9.34 -0.22
N CYS A 174 10.80 9.05 0.30
CA CYS A 174 12.06 9.33 -0.40
C CYS A 174 12.16 8.56 -1.74
N ILE A 175 11.79 7.28 -1.75
CA ILE A 175 11.75 6.44 -2.95
C ILE A 175 10.76 7.03 -3.96
N THR A 176 9.56 7.41 -3.52
CA THR A 176 8.54 8.00 -4.38
C THR A 176 9.03 9.31 -4.98
N TYR A 177 9.66 10.17 -4.19
CA TYR A 177 10.28 11.41 -4.68
C TYR A 177 11.33 11.12 -5.76
N TYR A 178 12.23 10.17 -5.49
CA TYR A 178 13.30 9.79 -6.40
C TYR A 178 12.77 9.23 -7.73
N CYS A 179 11.80 8.32 -7.68
CA CYS A 179 11.23 7.65 -8.84
C CYS A 179 10.27 8.55 -9.64
N CYS A 180 9.52 9.44 -8.96
CA CYS A 180 8.38 10.12 -9.55
C CYS A 180 8.43 11.65 -9.51
N LEU A 181 9.38 12.32 -8.86
CA LEU A 181 9.44 13.79 -8.84
C LEU A 181 10.79 14.38 -9.26
N ARG A 182 11.88 13.61 -9.23
CA ARG A 182 13.20 14.07 -9.69
C ARG A 182 13.17 14.51 -11.16
N GLU A 183 13.87 15.60 -11.49
CA GLU A 183 13.90 16.19 -12.84
C GLU A 183 14.32 15.19 -13.93
N GLN A 184 15.35 14.37 -13.64
CA GLN A 184 15.87 13.36 -14.56
C GLN A 184 15.30 11.96 -14.27
N ARG A 185 14.01 11.87 -13.97
CA ARG A 185 13.35 10.56 -13.78
C ARG A 185 13.07 9.88 -15.12
N LYS A 186 13.02 8.55 -15.12
CA LYS A 186 12.52 7.79 -16.27
C LYS A 186 11.02 8.04 -16.41
N GLN A 187 10.57 8.49 -17.57
CA GLN A 187 9.18 8.82 -17.82
C GLN A 187 8.69 8.18 -19.12
N PHE A 188 7.66 7.35 -19.03
CA PHE A 188 7.03 6.69 -20.18
C PHE A 188 5.66 7.30 -20.47
N SER A 189 5.19 7.15 -21.71
CA SER A 189 3.82 7.53 -22.10
C SER A 189 2.84 6.39 -21.81
N LEU A 190 1.58 6.76 -21.57
CA LEU A 190 0.45 5.82 -21.65
C LEU A 190 0.17 5.39 -23.10
#